data_AF-G5A9R4-F1
#
_entry.id   AF-G5A9R4-F1
#
_cell.length_a   1.000
_cell.length_b   1.000
_cell.length_c   1.000
_cell.angle_alpha   90.00
_cell.angle_beta   90.00
_cell.angle_gamma   90.00
#
_symmetry.space_group_name_H-M   'P 1'
#
loop_
_entity.id
_entity.type
_entity.pdbx_description
1 polymer ?
#
loop_
_entity_poly.entity_id
_entity_poly.type
_entity_poly.pdbx_seq_one_letter_code
_entity_poly.pdbx_strand_id
1 'polypeptide(L)'
;MQLGESEDVTMADVDAADAGVITLDKVSLLQESVDKMALSMFNALRLLPAATGDDTKKQETKDAITTLANDVLKMVQETDALIDDLPGLDKTEAEQMEELRRLQIQSEEEAQTLRQVAEEAERWMDRARDSLRVISETRLRR
;
A
#
# COMPACT_ATOMS: atom_id res chain seq x y z
N MET A 1 -43.87 -27.57 16.69
CA MET A 1 -42.82 -26.62 17.10
C MET A 1 -41.48 -27.22 16.73
N GLN A 2 -40.86 -26.73 15.67
CA GLN A 2 -39.40 -26.59 15.57
C GLN A 2 -39.16 -25.72 14.34
N LEU A 3 -38.88 -24.44 14.61
CA LEU A 3 -38.49 -23.44 13.64
C LEU A 3 -37.04 -23.74 13.29
N GLY A 4 -36.77 -24.02 12.01
CA GLY A 4 -35.41 -24.13 11.48
C GLY A 4 -34.75 -22.75 11.55
N GLU A 5 -33.60 -22.72 12.21
CA GLU A 5 -32.75 -21.55 12.38
C GLU A 5 -32.34 -20.99 11.03
N SER A 6 -32.68 -19.72 10.80
CA SER A 6 -32.13 -18.90 9.74
C SER A 6 -30.68 -18.55 10.11
N GLU A 7 -29.72 -19.22 9.50
CA GLU A 7 -28.33 -18.75 9.48
C GLU A 7 -28.28 -17.45 8.67
N ASP A 8 -28.26 -16.34 9.41
CA ASP A 8 -28.03 -14.99 8.95
C ASP A 8 -26.58 -14.92 8.44
N VAL A 9 -26.39 -15.02 7.13
CA VAL A 9 -25.09 -14.88 6.46
C VAL A 9 -24.64 -13.45 6.65
N THR A 10 -23.88 -13.22 7.71
CA THR A 10 -23.28 -11.95 8.06
C THR A 10 -22.22 -11.64 7.00
N MET A 11 -22.58 -10.79 6.04
CA MET A 11 -21.70 -10.19 5.04
C MET A 11 -20.77 -9.16 5.71
N ALA A 12 -19.96 -9.60 6.68
CA ALA A 12 -19.20 -8.72 7.57
C ALA A 12 -17.68 -8.79 7.37
N ASP A 13 -17.18 -9.46 6.33
CA ASP A 13 -15.72 -9.73 6.19
C ASP A 13 -15.14 -9.40 4.80
N VAL A 14 -15.79 -8.54 4.02
CA VAL A 14 -15.27 -8.15 2.68
C VAL A 14 -14.49 -6.82 2.71
N ASP A 15 -14.60 -6.03 3.78
CA ASP A 15 -13.93 -4.72 3.87
C ASP A 15 -12.46 -4.75 4.36
N ALA A 16 -11.91 -5.93 4.69
CA ALA A 16 -10.52 -6.03 5.13
C ALA A 16 -9.50 -6.20 3.99
N ALA A 17 -9.94 -6.53 2.77
CA ALA A 17 -9.07 -6.82 1.63
C ALA A 17 -8.87 -5.64 0.67
N ASP A 18 -9.61 -4.54 0.81
CA ASP A 18 -9.47 -3.31 0.00
C ASP A 18 -8.51 -2.28 0.63
N ALA A 19 -7.71 -2.70 1.60
CA ALA A 19 -6.41 -2.06 1.83
C ALA A 19 -5.47 -2.45 0.68
N GLY A 20 -5.86 -2.09 -0.54
CA GLY A 20 -5.00 -1.88 -1.69
C GLY A 20 -4.00 -0.82 -1.28
N VAL A 21 -3.01 -1.29 -0.55
CA VAL A 21 -1.84 -0.59 -0.07
C VAL A 21 -1.07 -0.16 -1.31
N ILE A 22 -1.53 0.93 -1.92
CA ILE A 22 -0.66 1.93 -2.53
C ILE A 22 0.03 2.66 -1.37
N THR A 23 0.67 1.90 -0.49
CA THR A 23 1.69 2.38 0.44
C THR A 23 2.85 1.47 0.11
N LEU A 24 3.99 1.92 -0.31
CA LEU A 24 4.59 3.22 -0.40
C LEU A 24 5.86 2.84 -1.15
N ASP A 25 6.41 3.70 -1.99
CA ASP A 25 7.74 3.43 -2.52
C ASP A 25 8.79 3.60 -1.40
N LYS A 26 8.74 2.71 -0.38
CA LYS A 26 9.54 2.77 0.85
C LYS A 26 11.01 2.59 0.54
N VAL A 27 11.30 1.76 -0.46
CA VAL A 27 12.68 1.58 -0.94
C VAL A 27 13.18 2.87 -1.58
N SER A 28 12.42 3.56 -2.43
CA SER A 28 12.86 4.86 -2.94
C SER A 28 12.91 5.95 -1.86
N LEU A 29 12.00 5.93 -0.88
CA LEU A 29 12.08 6.85 0.28
C LEU A 29 13.33 6.59 1.13
N LEU A 30 13.71 5.33 1.30
CA LEU A 30 14.96 4.95 1.95
C LEU A 30 16.16 5.44 1.14
N GLN A 31 16.13 5.28 -0.19
CA GLN A 31 17.18 5.81 -1.08
C GLN A 31 17.31 7.32 -0.96
N GLU A 32 16.20 8.07 -1.01
CA GLU A 32 16.19 9.53 -0.85
C GLU A 32 16.74 9.95 0.53
N SER A 33 16.37 9.21 1.58
CA SER A 33 16.86 9.44 2.95
C SER A 33 18.37 9.27 3.05
N VAL A 34 18.92 8.19 2.48
CA VAL A 34 20.36 7.91 2.45
C VAL A 34 21.10 8.97 1.62
N ASP A 35 20.58 9.36 0.46
CA ASP A 35 21.18 10.38 -0.41
C ASP A 35 21.24 11.75 0.28
N LYS A 36 20.15 12.14 0.96
CA LYS A 36 20.08 13.39 1.72
C LYS A 36 21.05 13.38 2.91
N MET A 37 21.19 12.24 3.58
CA MET A 37 22.16 12.07 4.67
C MET A 37 23.59 12.23 4.17
N ALA A 38 23.94 11.59 3.05
CA ALA A 38 25.27 11.71 2.45
C ALA A 38 25.59 13.17 2.07
N LEU A 39 24.64 13.88 1.43
CA LEU A 39 24.79 15.30 1.10
C LEU A 39 25.01 16.17 2.34
N SER A 40 24.25 15.91 3.41
CA SER A 40 24.40 16.63 4.68
C SER A 40 25.77 16.41 5.32
N MET A 41 26.26 15.17 5.33
CA MET A 41 27.61 14.84 5.82
C MET A 41 28.72 15.50 4.98
N PHE A 42 28.58 15.50 3.64
CA PHE A 42 29.54 16.19 2.78
C PHE A 42 29.55 17.71 3.00
N ASN A 43 28.38 18.31 3.20
CA ASN A 43 28.26 19.72 3.57
C ASN A 43 28.91 20.00 4.94
N ALA A 44 28.79 19.08 5.90
CA ALA A 44 29.45 19.18 7.20
C ALA A 44 30.98 19.18 7.06
N LEU A 45 31.51 18.24 6.28
CA LEU A 45 32.94 18.15 6.00
C LEU A 45 33.46 19.38 5.25
N ARG A 46 32.63 20.04 4.43
CA ARG A 46 32.99 21.29 3.75
C ARG A 46 33.04 22.50 4.69
N LEU A 47 32.26 22.50 5.77
CA LEU A 47 32.21 23.60 6.74
C LEU A 47 33.35 23.53 7.78
N LEU A 48 33.88 22.33 8.06
CA LEU A 48 34.96 22.13 9.04
C LEU A 48 36.27 22.90 8.73
N PRO A 49 36.77 22.98 7.47
CA PRO A 49 37.98 23.74 7.14
C PRO A 49 37.81 25.27 7.21
N ALA A 50 36.59 25.78 7.10
CA ALA A 50 36.33 27.23 7.20
C ALA A 50 36.41 27.76 8.64
N ALA A 51 36.33 26.87 9.63
CA ALA A 51 36.38 27.20 11.06
C ALA A 51 37.80 27.46 11.61
N THR A 52 38.87 27.24 10.84
CA THR A 52 40.25 27.33 11.35
C THR A 52 40.87 28.73 11.28
N GLY A 53 40.24 29.71 10.61
CA GLY A 53 40.89 30.99 10.26
C GLY A 53 40.47 32.27 11.00
N ASP A 54 39.35 32.32 11.72
CA ASP A 54 38.80 33.58 12.27
C ASP A 54 38.00 33.33 13.57
N ASP A 55 38.35 33.98 14.70
CA ASP A 55 37.81 33.65 16.02
C ASP A 55 36.34 34.03 16.25
N THR A 56 35.81 35.03 15.54
CA THR A 56 34.38 35.38 15.56
C THR A 56 33.54 34.46 14.67
N LYS A 57 34.08 34.00 13.54
CA LYS A 57 33.42 33.00 12.68
C LYS A 57 33.43 31.60 13.30
N LYS A 58 34.33 31.33 14.26
CA LYS A 58 34.41 30.04 14.98
C LYS A 58 33.17 29.69 15.79
N GLN A 59 32.49 30.65 16.41
CA GLN A 59 31.30 30.33 17.20
C GLN A 59 30.11 30.01 16.29
N GLU A 60 29.87 30.83 15.26
CA GLU A 60 28.82 30.60 14.26
C GLU A 60 29.04 29.29 13.49
N THR A 61 30.30 28.97 13.12
CA THR A 61 30.63 27.68 12.49
C THR A 61 30.45 26.50 13.45
N LYS A 62 30.80 26.64 14.74
CA LYS A 62 30.54 25.59 15.74
C LYS A 62 29.04 25.33 15.90
N ASP A 63 28.23 26.38 16.02
CA ASP A 63 26.78 26.26 16.18
C ASP A 63 26.13 25.63 14.93
N ALA A 64 26.62 26.00 13.74
CA ALA A 64 26.22 25.38 12.47
C ALA A 64 26.62 23.90 12.38
N ILE A 65 27.84 23.54 12.82
CA ILE A 65 28.31 22.14 12.87
C ILE A 65 27.47 21.34 13.86
N THR A 66 27.15 21.87 15.04
CA THR A 66 26.30 21.17 16.03
C THR A 66 24.87 20.99 15.54
N THR A 67 24.31 21.99 14.85
CA THR A 67 22.97 21.87 14.25
C THR A 67 22.97 20.78 13.19
N LEU A 68 23.97 20.79 12.31
CA LEU A 68 24.09 19.80 11.24
C LEU A 68 24.35 18.38 11.77
N ALA A 69 25.12 18.23 12.84
CA ALA A 69 25.33 16.94 13.49
C ALA A 69 24.03 16.39 14.11
N ASN A 70 23.22 17.26 14.72
CA ASN A 70 21.89 16.88 15.23
C ASN A 70 20.93 16.50 14.09
N ASP A 71 20.98 17.22 12.96
CA ASP A 71 20.18 16.89 11.79
C ASP A 71 20.59 15.56 11.17
N VAL A 72 21.89 15.26 11.10
CA VAL A 72 22.39 13.95 10.66
C VAL A 72 21.93 12.83 11.61
N LEU A 73 21.99 13.05 12.93
CA LEU A 73 21.50 12.06 13.90
C LEU A 73 19.99 11.79 13.75
N LYS A 74 19.19 12.83 13.55
CA LYS A 74 17.75 12.67 13.28
C LYS A 74 17.51 11.90 11.98
N MET A 75 18.24 12.23 10.92
CA MET A 75 18.11 11.53 9.64
C MET A 75 18.47 10.04 9.77
N VAL A 76 19.50 9.69 10.55
CA VAL A 76 19.82 8.28 10.82
C VAL A 76 18.66 7.56 11.52
N GLN A 77 18.06 8.19 12.53
CA GLN A 77 16.90 7.61 13.23
C GLN A 77 15.69 7.46 12.30
N GLU A 78 15.46 8.42 11.40
CA GLU A 78 14.41 8.33 10.38
C GLU A 78 14.70 7.21 9.37
N THR A 79 15.96 7.04 8.94
CA THR A 79 16.37 5.93 8.08
C THR A 79 16.17 4.58 8.77
N ASP A 80 16.54 4.45 10.05
CA ASP A 80 16.35 3.21 10.82
C ASP A 80 14.86 2.87 10.95
N ALA A 81 14.01 3.86 11.26
CA ALA A 81 12.57 3.66 11.29
C ALA A 81 12.01 3.23 9.91
N LEU A 82 12.52 3.79 8.81
CA LEU A 82 12.14 3.38 7.45
C LEU A 82 12.56 1.94 7.12
N ILE A 83 13.69 1.47 7.66
CA ILE A 83 14.17 0.09 7.50
C ILE A 83 13.25 -0.87 8.25
N ASP A 84 12.91 -0.58 9.50
CA ASP A 84 12.01 -1.40 10.31
C ASP A 84 10.60 -1.48 9.68
N ASP A 85 10.22 -0.43 8.98
CA ASP A 85 8.94 -0.30 8.28
C ASP A 85 8.88 -0.99 6.91
N LEU A 86 9.96 -1.64 6.44
CA LEU A 86 10.01 -2.27 5.13
C LEU A 86 9.11 -3.52 5.08
N PRO A 87 8.17 -3.60 4.12
CA PRO A 87 7.31 -4.75 3.99
C PRO A 87 8.11 -5.99 3.59
N GLY A 88 7.83 -7.12 4.23
CA GLY A 88 8.44 -8.40 3.88
C GLY A 88 9.85 -8.60 4.41
N LEU A 89 10.37 -7.72 5.29
CA LEU A 89 11.68 -7.88 5.93
C LEU A 89 11.81 -9.21 6.71
N ASP A 90 10.71 -9.67 7.32
CA ASP A 90 10.65 -10.91 8.10
C ASP A 90 10.47 -12.18 7.24
N LYS A 91 10.19 -12.03 5.94
CA LYS A 91 9.89 -13.14 5.03
C LYS A 91 11.09 -13.46 4.17
N THR A 92 11.36 -14.75 3.98
CA THR A 92 12.32 -15.20 2.98
C THR A 92 11.77 -15.06 1.57
N GLU A 93 12.65 -14.96 0.56
CA GLU A 93 12.26 -14.91 -0.86
C GLU A 93 11.36 -16.09 -1.25
N ALA A 94 11.64 -17.29 -0.72
CA ALA A 94 10.85 -18.49 -0.99
C ALA A 94 9.42 -18.37 -0.45
N GLU A 95 9.24 -17.84 0.76
CA GLU A 95 7.92 -17.61 1.36
C GLU A 95 7.15 -16.53 0.61
N GLN A 96 7.82 -15.44 0.21
CA GLN A 96 7.21 -14.40 -0.62
C GLN A 96 6.76 -14.95 -1.98
N MET A 97 7.57 -15.80 -2.62
CA MET A 97 7.23 -16.40 -3.90
C MET A 97 6.06 -17.39 -3.79
N GLU A 98 6.00 -18.16 -2.71
CA GLU A 98 4.88 -19.08 -2.48
C GLU A 98 3.58 -18.32 -2.17
N GLU A 99 3.67 -17.23 -1.41
CA GLU A 99 2.54 -16.34 -1.17
C GLU A 99 2.03 -15.70 -2.47
N LEU A 100 2.92 -15.26 -3.36
CA LEU A 100 2.55 -14.76 -4.69
C LEU A 100 1.83 -15.83 -5.53
N ARG A 101 2.32 -17.08 -5.51
CA ARG A 101 1.64 -18.18 -6.21
C ARG A 101 0.25 -18.43 -5.64
N ARG A 102 0.13 -18.46 -4.31
CA ARG A 102 -1.17 -18.64 -3.64
C ARG A 102 -2.14 -17.53 -4.02
N LEU A 103 -1.70 -16.27 -3.97
CA LEU A 103 -2.53 -15.11 -4.34
C LEU A 103 -2.94 -15.17 -5.82
N GLN A 104 -2.04 -15.62 -6.70
CA GLN A 104 -2.36 -15.77 -8.12
C GLN A 104 -3.47 -16.81 -8.34
N ILE A 105 -3.38 -17.96 -7.65
CA ILE A 105 -4.40 -19.01 -7.73
C ILE A 105 -5.74 -18.49 -7.21
N GLN A 106 -5.75 -17.84 -6.04
CA GLN A 106 -6.97 -17.26 -5.46
C GLN A 106 -7.60 -16.22 -6.39
N SER A 107 -6.79 -15.32 -6.96
CA SER A 107 -7.25 -14.33 -7.92
C SER A 107 -7.86 -14.96 -9.17
N GLU A 108 -7.29 -16.06 -9.66
CA GLU A 108 -7.83 -16.78 -10.81
C GLU A 108 -9.17 -17.46 -10.48
N GLU A 109 -9.27 -18.12 -9.32
CA GLU A 109 -10.49 -18.76 -8.84
C GLU A 109 -11.63 -17.73 -8.63
N GLU A 110 -11.32 -16.60 -8.02
CA GLU A 110 -12.26 -15.49 -7.84
C GLU A 110 -12.70 -14.91 -9.19
N ALA A 111 -11.77 -14.70 -10.12
CA ALA A 111 -12.09 -14.22 -11.46
C ALA A 111 -12.99 -15.20 -12.23
N GLN A 112 -12.77 -16.51 -12.09
CA GLN A 112 -13.66 -17.52 -12.67
C GLN A 112 -15.04 -17.49 -12.04
N THR A 113 -15.12 -17.37 -10.71
CA THR A 113 -16.38 -17.27 -9.98
C THR A 113 -17.18 -16.04 -10.41
N LEU A 114 -16.53 -14.88 -10.52
CA LEU A 114 -17.14 -13.65 -11.00
C LEU A 114 -17.70 -13.79 -12.42
N ARG A 115 -16.99 -14.49 -13.31
CA ARG A 115 -17.48 -14.77 -14.67
C ARG A 115 -18.73 -15.63 -14.66
N GLN A 116 -18.76 -16.70 -13.87
CA GLN A 116 -19.94 -17.56 -13.77
C GLN A 116 -21.15 -16.80 -13.25
N VAL A 117 -20.96 -16.00 -12.19
CA VAL A 117 -22.03 -15.15 -11.64
C VAL A 117 -22.51 -14.12 -12.66
N ALA A 118 -21.61 -13.51 -13.43
CA ALA A 118 -21.98 -12.58 -14.49
C ALA A 118 -22.81 -13.25 -15.60
N GLU A 119 -22.42 -14.46 -16.04
CA GLU A 119 -23.18 -15.24 -17.03
C GLU A 119 -24.55 -15.66 -16.51
N GLU A 120 -24.67 -15.99 -15.23
CA GLU A 120 -25.97 -16.27 -14.61
C GLU A 120 -26.83 -15.01 -14.55
N ALA A 121 -26.27 -13.89 -14.11
CA ALA A 121 -26.96 -12.61 -14.06
C ALA A 121 -27.48 -12.19 -15.44
N GLU A 122 -26.68 -12.36 -16.50
CA GLU A 122 -27.10 -12.08 -17.88
C GLU A 122 -28.30 -12.94 -18.30
N ARG A 123 -28.25 -14.26 -18.00
CA ARG A 123 -29.39 -15.17 -18.25
C ARG A 123 -30.65 -14.75 -17.52
N TRP A 124 -30.53 -14.32 -16.26
CA TRP A 124 -31.67 -13.80 -15.49
C TRP A 124 -32.22 -12.49 -16.07
N MET A 125 -31.34 -11.59 -16.51
CA MET A 125 -31.74 -10.34 -17.16
C MET A 125 -32.47 -10.57 -18.49
N ASP A 126 -32.00 -11.49 -19.32
CA ASP A 126 -32.66 -11.84 -20.58
C ASP A 126 -34.05 -12.45 -20.33
N ARG A 127 -34.17 -13.34 -19.34
CA ARG A 127 -35.46 -13.91 -18.95
C ARG A 127 -36.45 -12.85 -18.45
N ALA A 128 -35.96 -11.89 -17.66
CA ALA A 128 -36.76 -10.76 -17.19
C ALA A 128 -37.21 -9.86 -18.36
N ARG A 129 -36.31 -9.60 -19.32
CA ARG A 129 -36.59 -8.83 -20.53
C ARG A 129 -37.65 -9.50 -21.40
N ASP A 130 -37.54 -10.81 -21.63
CA ASP A 130 -38.54 -11.58 -22.38
C ASP A 130 -39.90 -11.56 -21.69
N SER A 131 -39.93 -11.70 -20.37
CA SER A 131 -41.17 -11.63 -19.59
C SER A 131 -41.84 -10.25 -19.72
N LEU A 132 -41.07 -9.17 -19.63
CA LEU A 132 -41.56 -7.81 -19.86
C LEU A 132 -42.06 -7.60 -21.29
N ARG A 133 -41.39 -8.18 -22.29
CA ARG A 133 -41.82 -8.14 -23.68
C ARG A 133 -43.16 -8.83 -23.90
N VAL A 134 -43.35 -10.02 -23.34
CA VAL A 134 -44.64 -10.74 -23.42
C VAL A 134 -45.76 -9.93 -22.77
N ILE A 135 -45.49 -9.29 -21.62
CA ILE A 135 -46.46 -8.42 -20.93
C ILE A 135 -46.81 -7.19 -21.79
N SER A 136 -45.83 -6.56 -22.42
CA SER A 136 -46.08 -5.38 -23.27
C SER A 136 -46.87 -5.74 -24.53
N GLU A 137 -46.53 -6.84 -25.20
CA GLU A 137 -47.23 -7.32 -26.40
C GLU A 137 -48.67 -7.75 -26.09
N THR A 138 -48.92 -8.36 -24.94
CA THR A 138 -50.29 -8.74 -24.50
C THR A 138 -51.15 -7.53 -24.09
N ARG A 139 -50.53 -6.47 -23.56
CA ARG A 139 -51.20 -5.20 -23.26
C ARG A 139 -51.53 -4.37 -24.51
N LEU A 140 -50.70 -4.45 -25.56
CA LEU A 140 -50.88 -3.74 -26.83
C LEU A 140 -51.94 -4.37 -27.76
N ARG A 141 -52.27 -5.65 -27.57
CA ARG A 141 -53.28 -6.38 -28.36
C ARG A 141 -54.71 -6.34 -27.80
N ARG A 142 -54.92 -5.72 -26.63
CA ARG A 142 -56.24 -5.38 -26.10
C ARG A 142 -56.53 -3.92 -26.36
#